data_AF-A0A069PMW6-F1
#
_entry.id   AF-A0A069PMW6-F1
#
_cell.length_a   1.000
_cell.length_b   1.000
_cell.length_c   1.000
_cell.angle_alpha   90.00
_cell.angle_beta   90.00
_cell.angle_gamma   90.00
#
_symmetry.space_group_name_H-M   'P 1'
#
loop_
_entity.id
_entity.type
_entity.pdbx_description
1 polymer ?
#
loop_
_entity_poly.entity_id
_entity_poly.type
_entity_poly.pdbx_seq_one_letter_code
_entity_poly.pdbx_strand_id
1 'polypeptide(L)'
;MFLQGNGLPGRWQGQPRFTVLETGFGMGINFLATWAAWRSDPARCERLHFVSIEKHPLSAQDLRCAYAATVTDESLATLAAMLADAWPPLVPGAHQLPFDAGRVTLTLAFGDAADVLPTLSLRANAFFSTALRPRRTPTCGRPRSSVRSRVSPTTARRSPPTPAPET
;
A
#
# COMPACT_ATOMS: atom_id res chain seq x y z
N MET A 1 5.26 -7.43 11.69
CA MET A 1 5.76 -6.04 11.86
C MET A 1 4.76 -5.07 12.49
N PHE A 2 3.44 -5.02 12.21
CA PHE A 2 2.50 -4.23 13.05
C PHE A 2 1.65 -5.06 14.03
N LEU A 3 1.35 -6.32 13.69
CA LEU A 3 0.59 -7.25 14.53
C LEU A 3 1.24 -7.48 15.89
N GLN A 4 2.47 -8.01 15.92
CA GLN A 4 3.22 -8.27 17.16
C GLN A 4 3.43 -6.99 17.99
N GLY A 5 3.77 -5.87 17.34
CA GLY A 5 3.96 -4.58 18.02
C GLY A 5 2.69 -4.02 18.67
N ASN A 6 1.51 -4.51 18.26
CA ASN A 6 0.22 -4.15 18.87
C ASN A 6 -0.33 -5.24 19.80
N GLY A 7 0.46 -6.28 20.14
CA GLY A 7 0.04 -7.38 21.00
C GLY A 7 -0.98 -8.33 20.34
N LEU A 8 -0.98 -8.42 19.01
CA LEU A 8 -1.84 -9.33 18.26
C LEU A 8 -1.10 -10.66 17.96
N PRO A 9 -1.81 -11.80 18.00
CA PRO A 9 -3.27 -11.93 18.10
C PRO A 9 -3.88 -11.76 19.52
N GLY A 10 -3.10 -11.92 20.60
CA GLY A 10 -3.63 -12.08 21.96
C GLY A 10 -4.69 -11.06 22.40
N ARG A 11 -4.54 -9.77 22.03
CA ARG A 11 -5.50 -8.73 22.44
C ARG A 11 -6.87 -8.80 21.76
N TRP A 12 -7.01 -9.43 20.59
CA TRP A 12 -8.32 -9.60 19.97
C TRP A 12 -9.02 -10.87 20.43
N GLN A 13 -8.33 -11.76 21.14
CA GLN A 13 -8.89 -13.06 21.47
C GLN A 13 -10.00 -12.93 22.52
N GLY A 14 -11.11 -13.64 22.29
CA GLY A 14 -12.29 -13.59 23.16
C GLY A 14 -13.02 -12.23 23.17
N GLN A 15 -12.67 -11.29 22.28
CA GLN A 15 -13.37 -10.01 22.17
C GLN A 15 -14.55 -10.11 21.19
N PRO A 16 -15.70 -9.46 21.46
CA PRO A 16 -16.80 -9.42 20.49
C PRO A 16 -16.46 -8.57 19.26
N ARG A 17 -15.60 -7.55 19.42
CA ARG A 17 -15.15 -6.69 18.33
C ARG A 17 -13.73 -6.20 18.58
N PHE A 18 -12.95 -6.11 17.52
CA PHE A 18 -11.63 -5.49 17.54
C PHE A 18 -11.49 -4.49 16.40
N THR A 19 -11.08 -3.26 16.72
CA THR A 19 -10.94 -2.17 15.75
C THR A 19 -9.47 -1.77 15.60
N VAL A 20 -8.96 -1.78 14.38
CA VAL A 20 -7.62 -1.27 14.04
C VAL A 20 -7.80 0.05 13.30
N LEU A 21 -7.04 1.08 13.67
CA LEU A 21 -6.94 2.32 12.90
C LEU A 21 -5.56 2.41 12.25
N GLU A 22 -5.53 2.73 10.96
CA GLU A 22 -4.32 2.93 10.18
C GLU A 22 -4.31 4.29 9.48
N THR A 23 -3.11 4.88 9.38
CA THR A 23 -2.85 6.02 8.50
C THR A 23 -1.89 5.58 7.40
N GLY A 24 -2.31 5.74 6.15
CA GLY A 24 -1.58 5.32 4.95
C GLY A 24 -1.86 3.85 4.58
N PHE A 25 -2.96 3.60 3.89
CA PHE A 25 -3.33 2.26 3.44
C PHE A 25 -2.36 1.70 2.40
N GLY A 26 -1.93 2.54 1.45
CA GLY A 26 -1.03 2.20 0.36
C GLY A 26 -1.55 1.04 -0.51
N MET A 27 -0.93 -0.13 -0.34
CA MET A 27 -1.31 -1.38 -1.01
C MET A 27 -2.24 -2.26 -0.15
N GLY A 28 -2.57 -1.85 1.08
CA GLY A 28 -3.37 -2.65 2.00
C GLY A 28 -2.66 -3.87 2.58
N ILE A 29 -1.33 -3.96 2.49
CA ILE A 29 -0.56 -5.13 2.97
C ILE A 29 -0.78 -5.37 4.47
N ASN A 30 -0.84 -4.31 5.27
CA ASN A 30 -1.14 -4.42 6.70
C ASN A 30 -2.56 -4.96 6.95
N PHE A 31 -3.56 -4.48 6.20
CA PHE A 31 -4.91 -5.02 6.26
C PHE A 31 -4.95 -6.49 5.86
N LEU A 32 -4.34 -6.87 4.73
CA LEU A 32 -4.27 -8.25 4.26
C LEU A 32 -3.61 -9.18 5.28
N ALA A 33 -2.47 -8.76 5.85
CA ALA A 33 -1.79 -9.53 6.88
C ALA A 33 -2.63 -9.65 8.16
N THR A 34 -3.33 -8.59 8.55
CA THR A 34 -4.23 -8.60 9.72
C THR A 34 -5.42 -9.52 9.49
N TRP A 35 -5.99 -9.47 8.30
CA TRP A 35 -7.11 -10.30 7.90
C TRP A 35 -6.71 -11.78 7.83
N ALA A 36 -5.56 -12.11 7.24
CA ALA A 36 -5.02 -13.46 7.23
C ALA A 36 -4.78 -13.98 8.66
N ALA A 37 -4.12 -13.20 9.51
CA ALA A 37 -3.88 -13.58 10.90
C ALA A 37 -5.18 -13.75 11.70
N TRP A 38 -6.18 -12.90 11.45
CA TRP A 38 -7.51 -13.06 12.05
C TRP A 38 -8.17 -14.37 11.60
N ARG A 39 -8.17 -14.69 10.30
CA ARG A 39 -8.75 -15.95 9.78
C ARG A 39 -8.08 -17.19 10.38
N SER A 40 -6.76 -17.15 10.55
CA SER A 40 -5.97 -18.26 11.06
C SER A 40 -6.06 -18.45 12.58
N ASP A 41 -6.55 -17.47 13.32
CA ASP A 41 -6.69 -17.57 14.77
C ASP A 41 -8.04 -18.23 15.15
N PRO A 42 -8.05 -19.41 15.80
CA PRO A 42 -9.29 -20.03 16.26
C PRO A 42 -9.95 -19.27 17.42
N ALA A 43 -9.19 -18.49 18.19
CA ALA A 43 -9.67 -17.70 19.31
C ALA A 43 -9.96 -16.23 18.93
N ARG A 44 -9.95 -15.91 17.63
CA ARG A 44 -10.18 -14.56 17.08
C ARG A 44 -11.44 -13.88 17.62
N CYS A 45 -11.45 -12.56 17.59
CA CYS A 45 -12.67 -11.79 17.84
C CYS A 45 -13.77 -12.11 16.83
N GLU A 46 -15.04 -11.94 17.22
CA GLU A 46 -16.17 -12.20 16.32
C GLU A 46 -16.21 -11.24 15.12
N ARG A 47 -15.85 -9.98 15.35
CA ARG A 47 -15.84 -8.92 14.33
C ARG A 47 -14.55 -8.12 14.33
N LEU A 48 -13.87 -8.11 13.18
CA LEU A 48 -12.72 -7.24 12.92
C LEU A 48 -13.16 -6.02 12.11
N HIS A 49 -12.91 -4.83 12.63
CA HIS A 49 -13.09 -3.57 11.91
C HIS A 49 -11.74 -2.93 11.66
N PHE A 50 -11.34 -2.84 10.40
CA PHE A 50 -10.12 -2.16 10.01
C PHE A 50 -10.49 -0.80 9.41
N VAL A 51 -10.00 0.28 9.98
CA VAL A 51 -10.23 1.64 9.48
C VAL A 51 -8.89 2.15 8.97
N SER A 52 -8.83 2.59 7.72
CA SER A 52 -7.61 3.18 7.17
C SER A 52 -7.90 4.44 6.40
N ILE A 53 -6.98 5.39 6.48
CA ILE A 53 -7.04 6.68 5.79
C ILE A 53 -5.95 6.71 4.73
N GLU A 54 -6.32 7.05 3.49
CA GLU A 54 -5.39 7.11 2.37
C GLU A 54 -5.57 8.38 1.56
N LYS A 55 -4.48 9.13 1.37
CA LYS A 55 -4.48 10.38 0.62
C LYS A 55 -4.34 10.16 -0.88
N HIS A 56 -3.64 9.10 -1.28
CA HIS A 56 -3.31 8.80 -2.67
C HIS A 56 -3.64 7.34 -3.00
N PRO A 57 -4.95 6.99 -3.08
CA PRO A 57 -5.36 5.62 -3.34
C PRO A 57 -4.94 5.17 -4.73
N LEU A 58 -4.50 3.91 -4.83
CA LEU A 58 -4.23 3.27 -6.12
C LEU A 58 -5.54 2.98 -6.86
N SER A 59 -5.46 2.94 -8.20
CA SER A 59 -6.53 2.33 -8.99
C SER A 59 -6.63 0.84 -8.71
N ALA A 60 -7.81 0.25 -8.90
CA ALA A 60 -7.99 -1.20 -8.75
C ALA A 60 -7.02 -1.98 -9.66
N GLN A 61 -6.74 -1.47 -10.86
CA GLN A 61 -5.80 -2.08 -11.79
C GLN A 61 -4.35 -2.01 -11.28
N ASP A 62 -3.90 -0.85 -10.81
CA ASP A 62 -2.55 -0.69 -10.25
C ASP A 62 -2.38 -1.53 -8.98
N LEU A 63 -3.44 -1.67 -8.18
CA LEU A 63 -3.45 -2.52 -7.01
C LEU A 63 -3.25 -3.99 -7.37
N ARG A 64 -3.97 -4.50 -8.39
CA ARG A 64 -3.77 -5.87 -8.92
C ARG A 64 -2.36 -6.09 -9.43
N CYS A 65 -1.82 -5.14 -10.20
CA CYS A 65 -0.46 -5.20 -10.70
C CYS A 65 0.55 -5.27 -9.54
N ALA A 66 0.36 -4.43 -8.51
CA ALA A 66 1.22 -4.43 -7.34
C ALA A 66 1.15 -5.77 -6.59
N TYR A 67 -0.03 -6.36 -6.44
CA TYR A 67 -0.19 -7.67 -5.82
C TYR A 67 0.51 -8.78 -6.59
N ALA A 68 0.32 -8.84 -7.91
CA ALA A 68 0.99 -9.84 -8.76
C ALA A 68 2.53 -9.76 -8.65
N ALA A 69 3.08 -8.57 -8.41
CA ALA A 69 4.52 -8.37 -8.28
C ALA A 69 5.08 -8.60 -6.87
N THR A 70 4.26 -8.49 -5.83
CA THR A 70 4.76 -8.41 -4.43
C THR A 70 4.16 -9.43 -3.47
N VAL A 71 3.01 -10.02 -3.79
CA VAL A 71 2.34 -11.01 -2.95
C VAL A 71 2.63 -12.40 -3.53
N THR A 72 3.57 -13.10 -2.91
CA THR A 72 3.98 -14.46 -3.31
C THR A 72 3.35 -15.55 -2.44
N ASP A 73 2.78 -15.19 -1.30
CA ASP A 73 2.08 -16.12 -0.41
C ASP A 73 0.66 -16.36 -0.93
N GLU A 74 0.33 -17.62 -1.23
CA GLU A 74 -0.95 -18.01 -1.83
C GLU A 74 -2.17 -17.63 -0.96
N SER A 75 -2.03 -17.74 0.36
CA SER A 75 -3.11 -17.40 1.30
C SER A 75 -3.40 -15.90 1.26
N LEU A 76 -2.36 -15.07 1.18
CA LEU A 76 -2.51 -13.62 1.01
C LEU A 76 -2.97 -13.26 -0.40
N ALA A 77 -2.53 -13.98 -1.44
CA ALA A 77 -2.92 -13.72 -2.82
C ALA A 77 -4.44 -13.85 -3.00
N THR A 78 -5.06 -14.85 -2.36
CA THR A 78 -6.52 -15.02 -2.35
C THR A 78 -7.23 -13.82 -1.70
N LEU A 79 -6.72 -13.34 -0.55
CA LEU A 79 -7.28 -12.16 0.12
C LEU A 79 -7.09 -10.87 -0.70
N ALA A 80 -5.93 -10.75 -1.35
CA ALA A 80 -5.57 -9.62 -2.20
C ALA A 80 -6.48 -9.54 -3.42
N ALA A 81 -6.80 -10.67 -4.04
CA ALA A 81 -7.77 -10.75 -5.13
C ALA A 81 -9.16 -10.27 -4.68
N MET A 82 -9.67 -10.77 -3.55
CA MET A 82 -10.96 -10.34 -3.00
C MET A 82 -11.00 -8.83 -2.71
N LEU A 83 -9.91 -8.28 -2.17
CA LEU A 83 -9.82 -6.83 -1.92
C LEU A 83 -9.81 -6.03 -3.23
N ALA A 84 -9.07 -6.49 -4.25
CA ALA A 84 -9.03 -5.82 -5.54
C ALA A 84 -10.36 -5.91 -6.31
N ASP A 85 -11.13 -6.98 -6.13
CA ASP A 85 -12.48 -7.15 -6.70
C ASP A 85 -13.49 -6.22 -6.03
N ALA A 86 -13.38 -6.01 -4.72
CA ALA A 86 -14.26 -5.14 -3.96
C ALA A 86 -13.80 -3.66 -3.94
N TRP A 87 -12.72 -3.31 -4.66
CA TRP A 87 -12.08 -2.00 -4.55
C TRP A 87 -13.05 -0.86 -4.90
N PRO A 88 -13.20 0.17 -4.04
CA PRO A 88 -14.23 1.18 -4.24
C PRO A 88 -13.84 2.17 -5.36
N PRO A 89 -14.82 2.91 -5.90
CA PRO A 89 -14.53 4.05 -6.77
C PRO A 89 -13.62 5.06 -6.08
N LEU A 90 -12.70 5.68 -6.84
CA LEU A 90 -11.74 6.66 -6.33
C LEU A 90 -12.38 8.04 -6.13
N VAL A 91 -13.44 8.10 -5.33
CA VAL A 91 -14.13 9.33 -4.96
C VAL A 91 -13.85 9.66 -3.48
N PRO A 92 -13.69 10.94 -3.12
CA PRO A 92 -13.45 11.34 -1.73
C PRO A 92 -14.52 10.81 -0.77
N GLY A 93 -14.13 10.57 0.48
CA GLY A 93 -15.03 10.09 1.54
C GLY A 93 -14.72 8.69 2.03
N ALA A 94 -15.60 8.15 2.87
CA ALA A 94 -15.44 6.84 3.50
C ALA A 94 -16.19 5.74 2.75
N HIS A 95 -15.48 4.66 2.45
CA HIS A 95 -16.00 3.48 1.77
C HIS A 95 -15.99 2.30 2.72
N GLN A 96 -17.09 1.55 2.80
CA GLN A 96 -17.17 0.34 3.63
C GLN A 96 -17.18 -0.90 2.76
N LEU A 97 -16.20 -1.77 2.96
CA LEU A 97 -16.05 -3.02 2.25
C LEU A 97 -16.22 -4.18 3.25
N PRO A 98 -17.35 -4.89 3.21
CA PRO A 98 -17.56 -6.08 4.02
C PRO A 98 -16.91 -7.31 3.39
N PHE A 99 -16.29 -8.14 4.22
CA PHE A 99 -15.68 -9.41 3.86
C PHE A 99 -16.05 -10.47 4.90
N ASP A 100 -15.81 -11.75 4.60
CA ASP A 100 -16.09 -12.88 5.51
C ASP A 100 -17.52 -12.88 6.08
N ALA A 101 -18.50 -12.72 5.20
CA ALA A 101 -19.91 -12.59 5.57
C ALA A 101 -20.15 -11.44 6.59
N GLY A 102 -19.42 -10.33 6.45
CA GLY A 102 -19.54 -9.15 7.30
C GLY A 102 -18.76 -9.22 8.61
N ARG A 103 -18.04 -10.31 8.89
CA ARG A 103 -17.20 -10.42 10.10
C ARG A 103 -15.92 -9.59 10.01
N VAL A 104 -15.47 -9.29 8.79
CA VAL A 104 -14.35 -8.37 8.55
C VAL A 104 -14.91 -7.18 7.79
N THR A 105 -14.73 -5.97 8.32
CA THR A 105 -15.13 -4.74 7.64
C THR A 105 -13.89 -3.86 7.46
N LEU A 106 -13.61 -3.45 6.23
CA LEU A 106 -12.66 -2.39 5.94
C LEU A 106 -13.43 -1.09 5.73
N THR A 107 -13.13 -0.06 6.53
CA THR A 107 -13.53 1.32 6.25
C THR A 107 -12.31 2.05 5.68
N LEU A 108 -12.38 2.40 4.41
CA LEU A 108 -11.31 3.07 3.70
C LEU A 108 -11.73 4.51 3.42
N ALA A 109 -11.10 5.47 4.09
CA ALA A 109 -11.37 6.89 3.92
C ALA A 109 -10.35 7.51 2.97
N PHE A 110 -10.83 8.04 1.85
CA PHE A 110 -9.99 8.77 0.90
C PHE A 110 -9.94 10.25 1.26
N GLY A 111 -8.77 10.70 1.70
CA GLY A 111 -8.54 12.07 2.18
C GLY A 111 -7.22 12.21 2.94
N ASP A 112 -6.87 13.44 3.31
CA ASP A 112 -5.74 13.69 4.19
C ASP A 112 -6.06 13.23 5.62
N ALA A 113 -5.10 12.58 6.29
CA ALA A 113 -5.29 12.13 7.66
C ALA A 113 -5.51 13.30 8.63
N ALA A 114 -4.92 14.47 8.37
CA ALA A 114 -5.12 15.66 9.19
C ALA A 114 -6.59 16.15 9.17
N ASP A 115 -7.27 15.96 8.05
CA ASP A 115 -8.66 16.38 7.87
C ASP A 115 -9.64 15.28 8.31
N VAL A 116 -9.31 14.02 8.03
CA VAL A 116 -10.22 12.89 8.28
C VAL A 116 -10.20 12.46 9.75
N LEU A 117 -9.03 12.35 10.40
CA LEU A 117 -8.93 11.83 11.77
C LEU A 117 -9.84 12.56 12.77
N PRO A 118 -9.93 13.91 12.77
CA PRO A 118 -10.83 14.62 13.69
C PRO A 118 -12.31 14.34 13.48
N THR A 119 -12.72 13.86 12.30
CA THR A 119 -14.11 13.55 11.96
C THR A 119 -14.53 12.13 12.37
N LEU A 120 -13.56 11.26 12.67
CA LEU A 120 -13.84 9.86 12.98
C LEU A 120 -14.33 9.70 14.43
N SER A 121 -15.54 9.19 14.57
CA SER A 121 -16.09 8.74 15.85
C SER A 121 -15.94 7.22 15.99
N LEU A 122 -14.80 6.76 16.50
CA LEU A 122 -14.53 5.33 16.70
C LEU A 122 -13.67 5.08 17.95
N ARG A 123 -13.69 3.84 18.46
CA ARG A 123 -12.79 3.36 19.50
C ARG A 123 -11.80 2.37 18.89
N ALA A 124 -10.57 2.82 18.65
CA ALA A 124 -9.50 1.96 18.15
C ALA A 124 -8.90 1.14 19.30
N ASN A 125 -8.71 -0.16 19.07
CA ASN A 125 -7.98 -1.05 19.97
C ASN A 125 -6.49 -1.08 19.62
N ALA A 126 -6.12 -0.86 18.36
CA ALA A 126 -4.75 -0.82 17.87
C ALA A 126 -4.56 0.29 16.82
N PHE A 127 -3.34 0.83 16.75
CA PHE A 127 -2.97 1.89 15.81
C PHE A 127 -1.78 1.44 14.95
N PHE A 128 -1.95 1.50 13.64
CA PHE A 128 -0.92 1.18 12.65
C PHE A 128 -0.50 2.48 11.97
N SER A 129 0.63 3.04 12.41
CA SER A 129 1.17 4.25 11.79
C SER A 129 2.31 3.90 10.85
N THR A 130 2.09 4.08 9.55
CA THR A 130 3.20 4.07 8.59
C THR A 130 3.74 5.50 8.50
N ALA A 131 4.83 5.79 9.23
CA ALA A 131 5.51 7.07 9.07
C ALA A 131 5.89 7.23 7.59
N LEU A 132 5.43 8.32 6.96
CA LEU A 132 5.51 8.57 5.52
C LEU A 132 6.94 8.34 4.99
N ARG A 133 7.20 7.17 4.41
CA ARG A 133 8.26 7.03 3.40
C ARG A 133 7.62 7.38 2.05
N PRO A 134 8.22 8.29 1.24
CA PRO A 134 7.67 8.63 -0.06
C PRO A 134 7.58 7.34 -0.91
N ARG A 135 6.35 6.92 -1.24
CA ARG A 135 6.12 5.74 -2.08
C ARG A 135 6.56 6.05 -3.51
N ARG A 136 7.50 5.26 -4.03
CA ARG A 136 7.64 5.04 -5.47
C ARG A 136 6.50 4.11 -5.89
N THR A 137 5.51 4.63 -6.60
CA THR A 137 4.51 3.80 -7.29
C THR A 137 5.20 3.10 -8.46
N PRO A 138 5.24 1.75 -8.52
CA PRO A 138 5.69 1.07 -9.72
C PRO A 138 4.67 1.33 -10.84
N THR A 139 4.95 2.32 -11.69
CA THR A 139 4.18 2.53 -12.92
C THR A 139 4.45 1.36 -13.86
N CYS A 140 3.40 0.66 -14.31
CA CYS A 140 3.53 -0.38 -15.32
C CYS A 140 4.13 0.25 -16.58
N GLY A 141 5.36 -0.16 -16.93
CA GLY A 141 6.05 0.34 -18.09
C GLY A 141 5.34 -0.11 -19.36
N ARG A 142 4.79 0.84 -20.13
CA ARG A 142 4.75 0.69 -21.59
C ARG A 142 6.20 0.47 -22.05
N PRO A 143 6.51 -0.49 -22.92
CA PRO A 143 7.89 -0.69 -23.36
C PRO A 143 8.38 0.61 -24.01
N ARG A 144 9.32 1.29 -23.34
CA ARG A 144 10.06 2.39 -23.95
C ARG A 144 10.91 1.76 -25.04
N SER A 145 10.39 1.77 -26.26
CA SER A 145 11.19 1.55 -27.47
C SER A 145 12.30 2.59 -27.46
N SER A 146 13.51 2.14 -27.12
CA SER A 146 14.72 2.91 -27.29
C SER A 146 14.95 3.11 -28.78
N VAL A 147 14.59 4.30 -29.29
CA VAL A 147 15.15 4.77 -30.56
C VAL A 147 16.65 4.94 -30.33
N ARG A 148 17.43 3.96 -30.84
CA ARG A 148 18.86 4.12 -31.07
C ARG A 148 19.01 5.08 -32.23
N SER A 149 19.37 6.34 -31.95
CA SER A 149 20.00 7.15 -32.99
C SER A 149 21.46 6.76 -33.07
N ARG A 150 21.83 6.07 -34.16
CA ARG A 150 23.22 5.88 -34.58
C ARG A 150 23.72 7.19 -35.16
N VAL A 151 24.82 7.73 -34.63
CA VAL A 151 25.80 8.44 -35.45
C VAL A 151 27.21 8.09 -34.95
N SER A 152 28.05 7.62 -35.87
CA SER A 152 29.51 7.49 -35.79
C SER A 152 29.98 7.26 -37.23
N PRO A 153 31.23 7.49 -37.61
CA PRO A 153 32.25 8.43 -37.10
C PRO A 153 32.86 9.26 -38.26
N THR A 154 33.69 10.27 -37.99
CA THR A 154 34.78 10.63 -38.94
C THR A 154 35.99 11.17 -38.18
N THR A 155 37.09 10.45 -38.39
CA THR A 155 38.50 10.67 -38.05
C THR A 155 39.09 11.99 -38.55
N ALA A 156 40.02 12.60 -37.78
CA ALA A 156 41.36 13.00 -38.28
C ALA A 156 42.30 13.54 -37.17
N ARG A 157 43.33 12.75 -36.86
CA ARG A 157 44.79 13.03 -36.84
C ARG A 157 45.37 14.37 -36.28
N ARG A 158 46.23 14.19 -35.25
CA ARG A 158 47.61 14.70 -34.98
C ARG A 158 47.94 16.22 -34.79
N SER A 159 48.39 16.50 -33.54
CA SER A 159 49.68 17.10 -33.08
C SER A 159 49.96 18.64 -33.12
N PRO A 160 50.85 19.16 -32.21
CA PRO A 160 50.88 20.52 -31.60
C PRO A 160 51.99 21.45 -32.22
N PRO A 161 52.40 22.69 -31.76
CA PRO A 161 52.72 23.18 -30.39
C PRO A 161 52.43 24.68 -30.01
N THR A 162 52.65 25.00 -28.72
CA THR A 162 53.11 26.21 -27.95
C THR A 162 53.40 27.53 -28.73
N PRO A 163 53.15 28.77 -28.20
CA PRO A 163 53.93 29.36 -27.08
C PRO A 163 53.19 30.23 -26.03
N ALA A 164 53.91 30.50 -24.93
CA ALA A 164 53.63 31.42 -23.82
C ALA A 164 53.61 32.91 -24.28
N PRO A 165 53.22 33.90 -23.43
CA PRO A 165 54.15 34.42 -22.41
C PRO A 165 53.54 34.92 -21.08
N GLU A 166 54.42 34.95 -20.08
CA GLU A 166 54.64 35.97 -19.02
C GLU A 166 53.44 36.67 -18.35
N THR A 167 53.23 36.40 -17.06
CA THR A 167 53.65 37.30 -15.95
C THR A 167 53.70 36.53 -14.63
#